data_AF-A0A9P7F4L5-F1
#
_entry.id   AF-A0A9P7F4L5-F1
#
_cell.length_a   1.000
_cell.length_b   1.000
_cell.length_c   1.000
_cell.angle_alpha   90.00
_cell.angle_beta   90.00
_cell.angle_gamma   90.00
#
_symmetry.space_group_name_H-M   'P 1'
#
loop_
_entity.id
_entity.type
_entity.pdbx_description
1 polymer ?
#
loop_
_entity_poly.entity_id
_entity_poly.type
_entity_poly.pdbx_seq_one_letter_code
_entity_poly.pdbx_strand_id
1 'polypeptide(L)'
;MVQAERASNEARLLAEAAARTASEEAKQRAAEAEQERKRTAAVQEQAKRDAQAAQEQAKKLQEAANEEKKKATAAQEAANKSKKVAEEQVKVANSAKEEAERKLKEGIQPVVTPTPAEVSAAKRKVQYREDLFHFAVAGVAGGGKSSLINAFRGLPMARYASPNAEYPYVWYDIPGAGTLKIPDWQYFNAQGLYVFDCIIVLFDNRFTMTDIAILTNCKRFKIPTYIVRSKADQHIRNIMKDMGYDSDDDESEDQKKKLYQAARQQFIQQTRQSVRENLENANMPDQRVYIVSNEPMLGVMKEKRPKKVIDEIELLNDLIGEAQTRRARRDAEAATAVKEK
;
A
#
# COMPACT_ATOMS: atom_id res chain seq x y z
N MET A 1 1.81 -127.90 74.44
CA MET A 1 2.89 -126.96 74.05
C MET A 1 3.00 -126.74 72.52
N VAL A 2 2.01 -127.10 71.69
CA VAL A 2 2.07 -126.99 70.20
C VAL A 2 1.08 -125.96 69.62
N GLN A 3 0.12 -125.45 70.41
CA GLN A 3 -0.88 -124.48 69.94
C GLN A 3 -0.45 -123.01 70.06
N ALA A 4 0.62 -122.70 70.81
CA ALA A 4 1.08 -121.32 71.04
C ALA A 4 2.00 -120.79 69.93
N GLU A 5 2.78 -121.64 69.25
CA GLU A 5 3.69 -121.23 68.16
C GLU A 5 2.97 -120.95 66.83
N ARG A 6 1.87 -121.65 66.53
CA ARG A 6 1.09 -121.41 65.30
C ARG A 6 0.36 -120.06 65.32
N ALA A 7 -0.21 -119.69 66.46
CA ALA A 7 -0.90 -118.40 66.62
C ALA A 7 0.05 -117.20 66.52
N SER A 8 1.32 -117.35 66.96
CA SER A 8 2.31 -116.28 66.89
C SER A 8 2.81 -116.03 65.46
N ASN A 9 2.98 -117.09 64.65
CA ASN A 9 3.40 -116.96 63.26
C ASN A 9 2.28 -116.44 62.33
N GLU A 10 1.02 -116.80 62.54
CA GLU A 10 -0.11 -116.22 61.80
C GLU A 10 -0.32 -114.74 62.12
N ALA A 11 -0.15 -114.33 63.38
CA ALA A 11 -0.23 -112.93 63.79
C ALA A 11 0.88 -112.07 63.16
N ARG A 12 2.10 -112.62 63.00
CA ARG A 12 3.22 -111.90 62.37
C ARG A 12 3.01 -111.71 60.87
N LEU A 13 2.51 -112.73 60.17
CA LEU A 13 2.19 -112.66 58.73
C LEU A 13 1.05 -111.67 58.43
N LEU A 14 0.00 -111.64 59.26
CA LEU A 14 -1.09 -110.67 59.13
C LEU A 14 -0.63 -109.23 59.42
N ALA A 15 0.25 -109.03 60.40
CA ALA A 15 0.82 -107.72 60.70
C ALA A 15 1.76 -107.22 59.57
N GLU A 16 2.55 -108.10 58.97
CA GLU A 16 3.45 -107.75 57.87
C GLU A 16 2.70 -107.46 56.56
N ALA A 17 1.61 -108.18 56.30
CA ALA A 17 0.72 -107.93 55.17
C ALA A 17 -0.03 -106.59 55.33
N ALA A 18 -0.55 -106.29 56.53
CA ALA A 18 -1.21 -105.02 56.83
C ALA A 18 -0.25 -103.83 56.77
N ALA A 19 1.02 -104.01 57.17
CA ALA A 19 2.04 -102.97 57.06
C ALA A 19 2.43 -102.66 55.60
N ARG A 20 2.46 -103.67 54.72
CA ARG A 20 2.74 -103.49 53.29
C ARG A 20 1.59 -102.79 52.56
N THR A 21 0.35 -103.19 52.80
CA THR A 21 -0.82 -102.53 52.20
C THR A 21 -0.96 -101.09 52.68
N ALA A 22 -0.74 -100.82 53.97
CA ALA A 22 -0.73 -99.45 54.49
C ALA A 22 0.41 -98.60 53.91
N SER A 23 1.59 -99.18 53.66
CA SER A 23 2.71 -98.48 53.03
C SER A 23 2.47 -98.17 51.54
N GLU A 24 1.83 -99.07 50.81
CA GLU A 24 1.47 -98.86 49.40
C GLU A 24 0.34 -97.85 49.24
N GLU A 25 -0.69 -97.89 50.09
CA GLU A 25 -1.76 -96.88 50.10
C GLU A 25 -1.23 -95.48 50.47
N ALA A 26 -0.29 -95.39 51.41
CA ALA A 26 0.35 -94.12 51.76
C ALA A 26 1.18 -93.55 50.60
N LYS A 27 1.88 -94.40 49.84
CA LYS A 27 2.65 -93.97 48.65
C LYS A 27 1.73 -93.52 47.52
N GLN A 28 0.61 -94.20 47.28
CA GLN A 28 -0.36 -93.80 46.26
C GLN A 28 -1.03 -92.47 46.60
N ARG A 29 -1.47 -92.27 47.85
CA ARG A 29 -2.03 -90.98 48.29
C ARG A 29 -1.01 -89.85 48.23
N ALA A 30 0.26 -90.11 48.51
CA ALA A 30 1.32 -89.12 48.37
C ALA A 30 1.56 -88.74 46.89
N ALA A 31 1.55 -89.72 45.98
CA ALA A 31 1.73 -89.49 44.54
C ALA A 31 0.54 -88.73 43.92
N GLU A 32 -0.69 -89.06 44.31
CA GLU A 32 -1.90 -88.34 43.88
C GLU A 32 -1.90 -86.89 44.40
N ALA A 33 -1.56 -86.68 45.67
CA ALA A 33 -1.44 -85.35 46.25
C ALA A 33 -0.34 -84.51 45.58
N GLU A 34 0.76 -85.13 45.15
CA GLU A 34 1.83 -84.45 44.41
C GLU A 34 1.39 -84.08 42.98
N GLN A 35 0.67 -84.96 42.28
CA GLN A 35 0.11 -84.66 40.96
C GLN A 35 -0.94 -83.55 41.02
N GLU A 36 -1.80 -83.55 42.04
CA GLU A 36 -2.82 -82.52 42.23
C GLU A 36 -2.19 -81.15 42.56
N ARG A 37 -1.12 -81.13 43.37
CA ARG A 37 -0.29 -79.93 43.61
C ARG A 37 0.38 -79.42 42.32
N LYS A 38 0.90 -80.31 41.47
CA LYS A 38 1.49 -79.93 40.18
C LYS A 38 0.46 -79.35 39.20
N ARG A 39 -0.75 -79.93 39.15
CA ARG A 39 -1.85 -79.43 38.31
C ARG A 39 -2.36 -78.07 38.79
N THR A 40 -2.58 -77.92 40.10
CA THR A 40 -3.02 -76.65 40.69
C THR A 40 -1.96 -75.55 40.54
N ALA A 41 -0.68 -75.87 40.69
CA ALA A 41 0.42 -74.94 40.41
C ALA A 41 0.46 -74.50 38.94
N ALA A 42 0.30 -75.43 37.99
CA ALA A 42 0.28 -75.12 36.56
C ALA A 42 -0.92 -74.23 36.16
N VAL A 43 -2.11 -74.50 36.73
CA VAL A 43 -3.29 -73.66 36.51
C VAL A 43 -3.11 -72.25 37.10
N GLN A 44 -2.50 -72.13 38.28
CA GLN A 44 -2.20 -70.83 38.88
C GLN A 44 -1.13 -70.06 38.10
N GLU A 45 -0.13 -70.73 37.55
CA GLU A 45 0.90 -70.09 36.71
C GLU A 45 0.31 -69.58 35.39
N GLN A 46 -0.54 -70.39 34.75
CA GLN A 46 -1.25 -69.98 33.53
C GLN A 46 -2.19 -68.81 33.79
N ALA A 47 -2.99 -68.86 34.87
CA ALA A 47 -3.86 -67.75 35.27
C ALA A 47 -3.08 -66.45 35.57
N LYS A 48 -1.88 -66.54 36.16
CA LYS A 48 -1.00 -65.38 36.36
C LYS A 48 -0.47 -64.80 35.04
N ARG A 49 -0.09 -65.65 34.08
CA ARG A 49 0.35 -65.20 32.74
C ARG A 49 -0.77 -64.53 31.97
N ASP A 50 -1.97 -65.11 31.99
CA ASP A 50 -3.14 -64.54 31.31
C ASP A 50 -3.57 -63.22 31.96
N ALA A 51 -3.51 -63.13 33.30
CA ALA A 51 -3.76 -61.88 34.02
C ALA A 51 -2.73 -60.78 33.70
N GLN A 52 -1.44 -61.14 33.59
CA GLN A 52 -0.38 -60.20 33.19
C GLN A 52 -0.55 -59.73 31.74
N ALA A 53 -0.85 -60.65 30.81
CA ALA A 53 -1.11 -60.33 29.41
C ALA A 53 -2.33 -59.40 29.26
N ALA A 54 -3.41 -59.67 30.01
CA ALA A 54 -4.59 -58.82 30.03
C ALA A 54 -4.30 -57.41 30.59
N GLN A 55 -3.50 -57.31 31.67
CA GLN A 55 -3.07 -56.02 32.21
C GLN A 55 -2.19 -55.24 31.22
N GLU A 56 -1.28 -55.90 30.52
CA GLU A 56 -0.40 -55.25 29.55
C GLU A 56 -1.18 -54.76 28.31
N GLN A 57 -2.15 -55.55 27.83
CA GLN A 57 -3.05 -55.13 26.74
C GLN A 57 -3.94 -53.95 27.16
N ALA A 58 -4.51 -54.00 28.37
CA ALA A 58 -5.32 -52.90 28.89
C ALA A 58 -4.51 -51.60 29.02
N LYS A 59 -3.25 -51.69 29.48
CA LYS A 59 -2.34 -50.55 29.57
C LYS A 59 -2.00 -49.97 28.20
N LYS A 60 -1.70 -50.81 27.21
CA LYS A 60 -1.44 -50.38 25.82
C LYS A 60 -2.65 -49.69 25.18
N LEU A 61 -3.86 -50.23 25.40
CA LEU A 61 -5.09 -49.61 24.91
C LEU A 61 -5.36 -48.25 25.58
N GLN A 62 -5.07 -48.13 26.89
CA GLN A 62 -5.23 -46.88 27.62
C GLN A 62 -4.20 -45.82 27.21
N GLU A 63 -2.96 -46.22 26.94
CA GLU A 63 -1.91 -45.33 26.42
C GLU A 63 -2.26 -44.83 25.01
N ALA A 64 -2.71 -45.72 24.11
CA ALA A 64 -3.15 -45.34 22.76
C ALA A 64 -4.36 -44.37 22.80
N ALA A 65 -5.36 -44.66 23.63
CA ALA A 65 -6.52 -43.78 23.80
C ALA A 65 -6.14 -42.40 24.38
N ASN A 66 -5.17 -42.36 25.31
CA ASN A 66 -4.67 -41.10 25.87
C ASN A 66 -3.85 -40.28 24.86
N GLU A 67 -3.05 -40.92 24.01
CA GLU A 67 -2.33 -40.25 22.93
C GLU A 67 -3.28 -39.67 21.88
N GLU A 68 -4.30 -40.44 21.47
CA GLU A 68 -5.28 -40.00 20.49
C GLU A 68 -6.10 -38.82 21.02
N LYS A 69 -6.51 -38.86 22.29
CA LYS A 69 -7.19 -37.75 22.97
C LYS A 69 -6.30 -36.50 23.06
N LYS A 70 -5.00 -36.65 23.36
CA LYS A 70 -4.04 -35.52 23.36
C LYS A 70 -3.86 -34.90 21.97
N LYS A 71 -3.79 -35.73 20.91
CA LYS A 71 -3.71 -35.26 19.53
C LYS A 71 -4.98 -34.50 19.12
N ALA A 72 -6.15 -35.00 19.49
CA ALA A 72 -7.43 -34.35 19.22
C ALA A 72 -7.53 -32.98 19.93
N THR A 73 -7.16 -32.90 21.22
CA THR A 73 -7.17 -31.62 21.95
C THR A 73 -6.17 -30.61 21.37
N ALA A 74 -4.97 -31.06 20.99
CA ALA A 74 -3.96 -30.19 20.37
C ALA A 74 -4.42 -29.66 19.00
N ALA A 75 -5.06 -30.51 18.18
CA ALA A 75 -5.63 -30.10 16.89
C ALA A 75 -6.77 -29.06 17.07
N GLN A 76 -7.62 -29.25 18.08
CA GLN A 76 -8.73 -28.34 18.36
C GLN A 76 -8.26 -27.00 18.93
N GLU A 77 -7.22 -26.99 19.77
CA GLU A 77 -6.57 -25.76 20.23
C GLU A 77 -5.88 -25.01 19.09
N ALA A 78 -5.19 -25.71 18.18
CA ALA A 78 -4.56 -25.11 17.01
C ALA A 78 -5.61 -24.47 16.08
N ALA A 79 -6.73 -25.16 15.83
CA ALA A 79 -7.86 -24.63 15.05
C ALA A 79 -8.54 -23.42 15.72
N ASN A 80 -8.67 -23.44 17.06
CA ASN A 80 -9.24 -22.31 17.79
C ASN A 80 -8.30 -21.10 17.82
N LYS A 81 -6.98 -21.31 17.90
CA LYS A 81 -5.99 -20.23 17.80
C LYS A 81 -6.00 -19.60 16.41
N SER A 82 -6.00 -20.40 15.34
CA SER A 82 -6.05 -19.87 13.97
C SER A 82 -7.36 -19.12 13.69
N LYS A 83 -8.49 -19.63 14.18
CA LYS A 83 -9.78 -18.94 14.08
C LYS A 83 -9.79 -17.60 14.82
N LYS A 84 -9.26 -17.54 16.04
CA LYS A 84 -9.13 -16.26 16.79
C LYS A 84 -8.25 -15.25 16.07
N VAL A 85 -7.10 -15.67 15.53
CA VAL A 85 -6.22 -14.79 14.75
C VAL A 85 -6.92 -14.28 13.49
N ALA A 86 -7.66 -15.13 12.78
CA ALA A 86 -8.43 -14.72 11.61
C ALA A 86 -9.58 -13.75 11.98
N GLU A 87 -10.31 -14.01 13.06
CA GLU A 87 -11.36 -13.12 13.57
C GLU A 87 -10.82 -11.77 14.01
N GLU A 88 -9.64 -11.75 14.64
CA GLU A 88 -8.97 -10.52 15.06
C GLU A 88 -8.45 -9.70 13.87
N GLN A 89 -7.89 -10.36 12.85
CA GLN A 89 -7.54 -9.72 11.58
C GLN A 89 -8.76 -9.16 10.85
N VAL A 90 -9.89 -9.89 10.83
CA VAL A 90 -11.15 -9.41 10.25
C VAL A 90 -11.70 -8.22 11.04
N LYS A 91 -11.64 -8.24 12.37
CA LYS A 91 -12.03 -7.09 13.20
C LYS A 91 -11.16 -5.87 12.94
N VAL A 92 -9.84 -6.02 12.85
CA VAL A 92 -8.91 -4.93 12.51
C VAL A 92 -9.17 -4.40 11.10
N ALA A 93 -9.43 -5.28 10.13
CA ALA A 93 -9.78 -4.87 8.77
C ALA A 93 -11.12 -4.12 8.71
N ASN A 94 -12.12 -4.58 9.47
CA ASN A 94 -13.42 -3.92 9.56
C ASN A 94 -13.34 -2.59 10.30
N SER A 95 -12.59 -2.50 11.40
CA SER A 95 -12.40 -1.22 12.11
C SER A 95 -11.63 -0.22 11.25
N ALA A 96 -10.59 -0.67 10.52
CA ALA A 96 -9.87 0.19 9.57
C ALA A 96 -10.78 0.65 8.42
N LYS A 97 -11.67 -0.22 7.93
CA LYS A 97 -12.65 0.11 6.89
C LYS A 97 -13.70 1.11 7.41
N GLU A 98 -14.26 0.88 8.60
CA GLU A 98 -15.23 1.78 9.23
C GLU A 98 -14.60 3.14 9.58
N GLU A 99 -13.35 3.16 10.05
CA GLU A 99 -12.63 4.40 10.31
C GLU A 99 -12.33 5.16 9.01
N ALA A 100 -11.99 4.45 7.93
CA ALA A 100 -11.84 5.04 6.60
C ALA A 100 -13.17 5.59 6.04
N GLU A 101 -14.28 4.85 6.21
CA GLU A 101 -15.62 5.28 5.82
C GLU A 101 -16.11 6.47 6.66
N ARG A 102 -15.81 6.49 7.97
CA ARG A 102 -16.14 7.61 8.85
C ARG A 102 -15.32 8.86 8.51
N LYS A 103 -14.01 8.72 8.27
CA LYS A 103 -13.15 9.81 7.78
C LYS A 103 -13.60 10.35 6.40
N LEU A 104 -14.07 9.46 5.52
CA LEU A 104 -14.67 9.85 4.24
C LEU A 104 -15.99 10.62 4.43
N LYS A 105 -16.80 10.23 5.41
CA LYS A 105 -18.08 10.89 5.76
C LYS A 105 -17.88 12.23 6.50
N GLU A 106 -16.77 12.37 7.23
CA GLU A 106 -16.34 13.59 7.94
C GLU A 106 -15.53 14.55 7.05
N GLY A 107 -15.35 14.23 5.76
CA GLY A 107 -14.66 15.12 4.82
C GLY A 107 -13.14 15.17 4.95
N ILE A 108 -12.55 14.33 5.81
CA ILE A 108 -11.10 14.18 5.95
C ILE A 108 -10.63 13.29 4.80
N GLN A 109 -10.18 13.94 3.72
CA GLN A 109 -9.71 13.29 2.51
C GLN A 109 -8.52 12.36 2.86
N PRO A 110 -8.64 11.04 2.67
CA PRO A 110 -7.59 10.11 3.06
C PRO A 110 -6.32 10.39 2.27
N VAL A 111 -5.25 10.55 3.04
CA VAL A 111 -3.92 10.97 2.67
C VAL A 111 -3.20 9.77 2.01
N VAL A 112 -3.66 9.35 0.82
CA VAL A 112 -3.09 8.20 0.08
C VAL A 112 -1.68 8.55 -0.40
N THR A 113 -0.65 8.07 0.31
CA THR A 113 0.71 8.03 -0.22
C THR A 113 0.80 6.87 -1.22
N PRO A 114 1.19 7.10 -2.48
CA PRO A 114 1.35 6.03 -3.46
C PRO A 114 2.45 5.07 -3.00
N THR A 115 2.19 3.78 -3.17
CA THR A 115 3.16 2.71 -2.89
C THR A 115 4.33 2.77 -3.87
N PRO A 116 5.53 2.25 -3.52
CA PRO A 116 6.67 2.21 -4.43
C PRO A 116 6.37 1.49 -5.76
N ALA A 117 5.49 0.48 -5.73
CA ALA A 117 5.04 -0.23 -6.92
C ALA A 117 4.23 0.69 -7.86
N GLU A 118 3.30 1.48 -7.32
CA GLU A 118 2.53 2.47 -8.08
C GLU A 118 3.44 3.55 -8.66
N VAL A 119 4.45 4.00 -7.90
CA VAL A 119 5.44 4.96 -8.41
C VAL A 119 6.20 4.41 -9.60
N SER A 120 6.64 3.15 -9.53
CA SER A 120 7.31 2.50 -10.66
C SER A 120 6.40 2.37 -11.88
N ALA A 121 5.11 2.08 -11.67
CA ALA A 121 4.12 1.96 -12.75
C ALA A 121 3.83 3.32 -13.40
N ALA A 122 3.70 4.37 -12.60
CA ALA A 122 3.52 5.74 -13.07
C ALA A 122 4.73 6.19 -13.90
N LYS A 123 5.96 5.99 -13.41
CA LYS A 123 7.20 6.27 -14.15
C LYS A 123 7.24 5.54 -15.49
N ARG A 124 6.86 4.25 -15.54
CA ARG A 124 6.78 3.48 -16.79
C ARG A 124 5.73 4.04 -17.75
N LYS A 125 4.56 4.44 -17.25
CA LYS A 125 3.47 5.01 -18.06
C LYS A 125 3.87 6.31 -18.74
N VAL A 126 4.59 7.19 -18.03
CA VAL A 126 5.04 8.48 -18.57
C VAL A 126 6.41 8.42 -19.26
N GLN A 127 7.00 7.23 -19.38
CA GLN A 127 8.35 7.01 -19.91
C GLN A 127 9.39 7.94 -19.25
N TYR A 128 9.32 8.06 -17.91
CA TYR A 128 10.20 8.90 -17.12
C TYR A 128 11.65 8.47 -17.32
N ARG A 129 12.54 9.40 -17.65
CA ARG A 129 13.97 9.13 -17.82
C ARG A 129 14.80 9.97 -16.87
N GLU A 130 15.58 9.33 -16.01
CA GLU A 130 16.24 10.02 -14.91
C GLU A 130 17.24 11.09 -15.35
N ASP A 131 17.77 11.06 -16.58
CA ASP A 131 18.64 12.10 -17.15
C ASP A 131 17.92 13.42 -17.48
N LEU A 132 16.58 13.40 -17.57
CA LEU A 132 15.76 14.54 -17.93
C LEU A 132 15.01 15.14 -16.74
N PHE A 133 14.53 16.37 -16.91
CA PHE A 133 13.73 17.08 -15.92
C PHE A 133 12.33 17.27 -16.46
N HIS A 134 11.35 16.82 -15.69
CA HIS A 134 9.99 16.58 -16.18
C HIS A 134 9.06 17.62 -15.60
N PHE A 135 8.58 18.50 -16.47
CA PHE A 135 7.54 19.48 -16.17
C PHE A 135 6.17 18.89 -16.51
N ALA A 136 5.23 18.94 -15.58
CA ALA A 136 3.83 18.64 -15.84
C ALA A 136 2.99 19.91 -15.83
N VAL A 137 2.12 20.07 -16.82
CA VAL A 137 1.11 21.14 -16.83
C VAL A 137 -0.24 20.52 -16.49
N ALA A 138 -0.78 20.88 -15.34
CA ALA A 138 -2.06 20.41 -14.82
C ALA A 138 -3.07 21.56 -14.71
N GLY A 139 -4.36 21.24 -14.69
CA GLY A 139 -5.43 22.23 -14.60
C GLY A 139 -6.64 21.87 -15.46
N VAL A 140 -7.71 22.66 -15.38
CA VAL A 140 -9.00 22.36 -16.01
C VAL A 140 -8.89 22.20 -17.53
N ALA A 141 -9.70 21.31 -18.12
CA ALA A 141 -9.77 21.15 -19.57
C ALA A 141 -10.19 22.47 -20.25
N GLY A 142 -9.60 22.77 -21.42
CA GLY A 142 -9.85 24.04 -22.12
C GLY A 142 -9.07 25.25 -21.59
N GLY A 143 -8.35 25.11 -20.47
CA GLY A 143 -7.53 26.18 -19.88
C GLY A 143 -6.26 26.54 -20.65
N GLY A 144 -6.01 25.99 -21.84
CA GLY A 144 -4.85 26.35 -22.68
C GLY A 144 -3.54 25.61 -22.38
N LYS A 145 -3.58 24.46 -21.68
CA LYS A 145 -2.40 23.65 -21.33
C LYS A 145 -1.54 23.26 -22.52
N SER A 146 -2.15 22.62 -23.52
CA SER A 146 -1.46 22.20 -24.74
C SER A 146 -0.85 23.39 -25.49
N SER A 147 -1.57 24.52 -25.51
CA SER A 147 -1.09 25.77 -26.13
C SER A 147 0.14 26.32 -25.42
N LEU A 148 0.15 26.32 -24.08
CA LEU A 148 1.29 26.76 -23.29
C LEU A 148 2.50 25.84 -23.46
N ILE A 149 2.30 24.52 -23.48
CA ILE A 149 3.38 23.55 -23.74
C ILE A 149 4.00 23.76 -25.12
N ASN A 150 3.17 23.98 -26.13
CA ASN A 150 3.65 24.28 -27.48
C ASN A 150 4.44 25.60 -27.51
N ALA A 151 3.99 26.61 -26.74
CA ALA A 151 4.73 27.85 -26.58
C ALA A 151 6.10 27.62 -25.94
N PHE A 152 6.19 26.86 -24.84
CA PHE A 152 7.46 26.49 -24.20
C PHE A 152 8.41 25.71 -25.12
N ARG A 153 7.86 24.94 -26.07
CA ARG A 153 8.64 24.19 -27.05
C ARG A 153 9.03 25.03 -28.27
N GLY A 154 8.61 26.29 -28.37
CA GLY A 154 8.86 27.16 -29.53
C GLY A 154 8.13 26.73 -30.82
N LEU A 155 7.21 25.76 -30.74
CA LEU A 155 6.55 25.15 -31.89
C LEU A 155 5.11 25.68 -32.05
N PRO A 156 4.72 26.21 -33.23
CA PRO A 156 3.32 26.43 -33.54
C PRO A 156 2.66 25.08 -33.86
N MET A 157 1.96 24.50 -32.89
CA MET A 157 1.11 23.30 -33.02
C MET A 157 1.66 22.13 -33.86
N ALA A 158 2.48 21.23 -33.27
CA ALA A 158 2.47 19.80 -33.63
C ALA A 158 3.42 18.93 -32.76
N ARG A 159 3.01 17.67 -32.70
CA ARG A 159 3.52 16.45 -32.04
C ARG A 159 5.05 16.30 -31.88
N TYR A 160 5.42 15.81 -30.68
CA TYR A 160 6.70 15.22 -30.24
C TYR A 160 8.00 15.92 -30.68
N ALA A 161 8.68 16.59 -29.73
CA ALA A 161 10.03 17.12 -29.92
C ALA A 161 11.00 16.26 -29.12
N SER A 162 12.02 15.76 -29.82
CA SER A 162 13.17 15.09 -29.25
C SER A 162 13.92 16.01 -28.28
N PRO A 163 14.58 15.47 -27.25
CA PRO A 163 15.42 16.26 -26.35
C PRO A 163 16.54 16.95 -27.13
N ASN A 164 16.61 18.28 -27.10
CA ASN A 164 17.82 18.98 -27.49
C ASN A 164 18.86 18.80 -26.37
N ALA A 165 20.11 18.51 -26.73
CA ALA A 165 21.20 18.26 -25.77
C ALA A 165 21.48 19.44 -24.82
N GLU A 166 21.04 20.64 -25.17
CA GLU A 166 21.20 21.88 -24.40
C GLU A 166 20.04 22.15 -23.43
N TYR A 167 18.87 21.56 -23.68
CA TYR A 167 17.66 21.71 -22.86
C TYR A 167 17.01 20.35 -22.59
N PRO A 168 17.54 19.58 -21.62
CA PRO A 168 17.03 18.26 -21.24
C PRO A 168 15.67 18.30 -20.50
N TYR A 169 14.78 19.21 -20.87
CA TYR A 169 13.46 19.41 -20.28
C TYR A 169 12.39 18.67 -21.06
N VAL A 170 11.51 17.93 -20.38
CA VAL A 170 10.34 17.29 -20.99
C VAL A 170 9.07 17.90 -20.43
N TRP A 171 8.14 18.23 -21.32
CA TRP A 171 6.87 18.84 -20.98
C TRP A 171 5.73 17.84 -21.18
N TYR A 172 4.95 17.63 -20.12
CA TYR A 172 3.82 16.71 -20.09
C TYR A 172 2.51 17.48 -20.02
N ASP A 173 1.62 17.19 -20.96
CA ASP A 173 0.23 17.68 -20.95
C ASP A 173 -0.62 16.71 -20.14
N ILE A 174 -1.03 17.12 -18.94
CA ILE A 174 -1.83 16.28 -18.07
C ILE A 174 -3.31 16.47 -18.42
N PRO A 175 -4.07 15.38 -18.66
CA PRO A 175 -5.49 15.47 -18.98
C PRO A 175 -6.25 16.29 -17.94
N GLY A 176 -7.02 17.29 -18.37
CA GLY A 176 -7.56 18.27 -17.44
C GLY A 176 -8.58 17.70 -16.45
N ALA A 177 -8.52 18.19 -15.20
CA ALA A 177 -9.54 17.89 -14.20
C ALA A 177 -10.93 18.34 -14.68
N GLY A 178 -11.95 17.50 -14.44
CA GLY A 178 -13.32 17.68 -14.94
C GLY A 178 -13.69 16.84 -16.18
N THR A 179 -12.72 16.23 -16.87
CA THR A 179 -13.02 15.26 -17.97
C THR A 179 -13.24 13.83 -17.49
N LEU A 180 -12.87 13.55 -16.24
CA LEU A 180 -12.95 12.22 -15.63
C LEU A 180 -13.86 12.29 -14.41
N LYS A 181 -14.69 11.25 -14.18
CA LYS A 181 -15.54 11.09 -12.99
C LYS A 181 -14.72 10.77 -11.72
N ILE A 182 -13.55 11.38 -11.57
CA ILE A 182 -12.61 11.15 -10.48
C ILE A 182 -12.73 12.34 -9.52
N PRO A 183 -12.87 12.11 -8.21
CA PRO A 183 -12.85 13.18 -7.23
C PRO A 183 -11.55 13.98 -7.30
N ASP A 184 -11.63 15.30 -7.12
CA ASP A 184 -10.50 16.25 -7.20
C ASP A 184 -9.28 15.83 -6.38
N TRP A 185 -9.51 15.27 -5.20
CA TRP A 185 -8.44 14.81 -4.30
C TRP A 185 -7.73 13.53 -4.77
N GLN A 186 -8.37 12.72 -5.60
CA GLN A 186 -7.77 11.53 -6.21
C GLN A 186 -7.07 11.84 -7.54
N TYR A 187 -7.40 12.97 -8.17
CA TYR A 187 -6.84 13.36 -9.47
C TYR A 187 -5.31 13.37 -9.46
N PHE A 188 -4.70 13.93 -8.41
CA PHE A 188 -3.25 14.02 -8.27
C PHE A 188 -2.56 12.64 -8.32
N ASN A 189 -3.09 11.67 -7.57
CA ASN A 189 -2.54 10.32 -7.53
C ASN A 189 -2.90 9.52 -8.79
N ALA A 190 -4.13 9.67 -9.31
CA ALA A 190 -4.60 8.95 -10.49
C ALA A 190 -3.83 9.32 -11.76
N GLN A 191 -3.44 10.59 -11.90
CA GLN A 191 -2.59 11.05 -13.00
C GLN A 191 -1.10 10.83 -12.74
N GLY A 192 -0.73 10.32 -11.56
CA GLY A 192 0.66 10.08 -11.22
C GLY A 192 1.49 11.37 -11.09
N LEU A 193 0.87 12.49 -10.68
CA LEU A 193 1.55 13.79 -10.65
C LEU A 193 2.79 13.80 -9.75
N TYR A 194 2.84 12.92 -8.74
CA TYR A 194 3.97 12.77 -7.83
C TYR A 194 5.29 12.33 -8.48
N VAL A 195 5.29 11.88 -9.73
CA VAL A 195 6.52 11.48 -10.44
C VAL A 195 7.23 12.64 -11.12
N PHE A 196 6.58 13.80 -11.26
CA PHE A 196 7.15 14.94 -11.97
C PHE A 196 8.03 15.79 -11.06
N ASP A 197 9.06 16.40 -11.66
CA ASP A 197 10.04 17.20 -10.93
C ASP A 197 9.51 18.60 -10.61
N CYS A 198 8.60 19.10 -11.45
CA CYS A 198 7.93 20.39 -11.29
C CYS A 198 6.52 20.36 -11.90
N ILE A 199 5.55 21.01 -11.24
CA ILE A 199 4.17 21.08 -11.70
C ILE A 199 3.73 22.53 -11.91
N ILE A 200 3.15 22.81 -13.06
CA ILE A 200 2.52 24.08 -13.39
C ILE A 200 1.02 23.90 -13.29
N VAL A 201 0.38 24.64 -12.39
CA VAL A 201 -1.07 24.66 -12.21
C VAL A 201 -1.64 25.80 -13.04
N LEU A 202 -2.27 25.44 -14.15
CA LEU A 202 -2.80 26.36 -15.15
C LEU A 202 -4.31 26.53 -15.01
N PHE A 203 -4.75 27.78 -14.90
CA PHE A 203 -6.18 28.14 -14.97
C PHE A 203 -6.39 29.30 -15.94
N ASP A 204 -7.63 29.49 -16.42
CA ASP A 204 -7.99 30.62 -17.29
C ASP A 204 -8.95 31.60 -16.61
N ASN A 205 -10.12 31.12 -16.18
CA ASN A 205 -11.20 31.96 -15.68
C ASN A 205 -11.31 31.92 -14.15
N ARG A 206 -11.54 30.74 -13.58
CA ARG A 206 -11.73 30.56 -12.13
C ARG A 206 -10.66 29.63 -11.58
N PHE A 207 -10.17 29.98 -10.41
CA PHE A 207 -9.33 29.11 -9.61
C PHE A 207 -10.23 28.13 -8.85
N THR A 208 -10.09 26.83 -9.12
CA THR A 208 -11.04 25.80 -8.65
C THR A 208 -10.53 25.06 -7.43
N MET A 209 -11.43 24.34 -6.74
CA MET A 209 -11.06 23.44 -5.64
C MET A 209 -10.08 22.36 -6.11
N THR A 210 -10.14 21.95 -7.38
CA THR A 210 -9.18 20.99 -7.93
C THR A 210 -7.77 21.56 -8.01
N ASP A 211 -7.61 22.84 -8.39
CA ASP A 211 -6.32 23.51 -8.45
C ASP A 211 -5.69 23.61 -7.04
N ILE A 212 -6.52 23.95 -6.04
CA ILE A 212 -6.13 23.95 -4.63
C ILE A 212 -5.72 22.55 -4.17
N ALA A 213 -6.49 21.51 -4.54
CA ALA A 213 -6.16 20.13 -4.19
C ALA A 213 -4.82 19.67 -4.79
N ILE A 214 -4.52 20.08 -6.04
CA ILE A 214 -3.23 19.82 -6.66
C ILE A 214 -2.11 20.51 -5.87
N LEU A 215 -2.24 21.81 -5.57
CA LEU A 215 -1.23 22.55 -4.81
C LEU A 215 -0.98 21.98 -3.41
N THR A 216 -2.04 21.60 -2.70
CA THR A 216 -1.94 20.98 -1.37
C THR A 216 -1.18 19.67 -1.42
N ASN A 217 -1.46 18.83 -2.43
CA ASN A 217 -0.71 17.59 -2.63
C ASN A 217 0.74 17.85 -3.03
N CYS A 218 1.02 18.80 -3.93
CA CYS A 218 2.39 19.15 -4.29
C CYS A 218 3.22 19.60 -3.08
N LYS A 219 2.65 20.43 -2.20
CA LYS A 219 3.31 20.86 -0.96
C LYS A 219 3.67 19.66 -0.08
N ARG A 220 2.76 18.68 0.01
CA ARG A 220 2.98 17.44 0.75
C ARG A 220 4.11 16.58 0.16
N PHE A 221 4.17 16.47 -1.16
CA PHE A 221 5.23 15.73 -1.86
C PHE A 221 6.52 16.54 -2.06
N LYS A 222 6.57 17.79 -1.56
CA LYS A 222 7.68 18.75 -1.74
C LYS A 222 8.03 19.00 -3.20
N ILE A 223 7.01 18.98 -4.07
CA ILE A 223 7.13 19.26 -5.50
C ILE A 223 6.88 20.76 -5.70
N PRO A 224 7.76 21.46 -6.44
CA PRO A 224 7.64 22.89 -6.70
C PRO A 224 6.46 23.12 -7.62
N THR A 225 5.71 24.17 -7.31
CA THR A 225 4.50 24.53 -8.02
C THR A 225 4.53 25.96 -8.50
N TYR A 226 4.08 26.16 -9.73
CA TYR A 226 3.91 27.49 -10.31
C TYR A 226 2.45 27.67 -10.71
N ILE A 227 1.82 28.70 -10.17
CA ILE A 227 0.44 29.04 -10.49
C ILE A 227 0.46 29.97 -11.70
N VAL A 228 -0.17 29.54 -12.80
CA VAL A 228 -0.14 30.28 -14.06
C VAL A 228 -1.57 30.56 -14.52
N ARG A 229 -1.88 31.85 -14.75
CA ARG A 229 -3.12 32.28 -15.40
C ARG A 229 -2.89 32.48 -16.89
N SER A 230 -3.58 31.69 -17.70
CA SER A 230 -3.52 31.78 -19.17
C SER A 230 -4.50 32.80 -19.75
N LYS A 231 -4.44 32.99 -21.08
CA LYS A 231 -5.39 33.80 -21.87
C LYS A 231 -5.52 35.25 -21.39
N ALA A 232 -4.44 35.82 -20.85
CA ALA A 232 -4.47 37.19 -20.34
C ALA A 232 -4.85 38.21 -21.42
N ASP A 233 -4.42 38.01 -22.67
CA ASP A 233 -4.79 38.82 -23.83
C ASP A 233 -6.31 38.84 -24.10
N GLN A 234 -7.00 37.71 -23.92
CA GLN A 234 -8.44 37.63 -24.10
C GLN A 234 -9.17 38.32 -22.95
N HIS A 235 -8.72 38.11 -21.71
CA HIS A 235 -9.34 38.75 -20.54
C HIS A 235 -9.17 40.26 -20.54
N ILE A 236 -7.97 40.76 -20.89
CA ILE A 236 -7.72 42.21 -21.01
C ILE A 236 -8.61 42.81 -22.10
N ARG A 237 -8.79 42.12 -23.24
CA ARG A 237 -9.72 42.58 -24.30
C ARG A 237 -11.17 42.61 -23.82
N ASN A 238 -11.60 41.64 -23.03
CA ASN A 238 -12.96 41.64 -22.48
C ASN A 238 -13.15 42.83 -21.52
N ILE A 239 -12.20 43.09 -20.63
CA ILE A 239 -12.24 44.24 -19.72
C ILE A 239 -12.23 45.56 -20.51
N MET A 240 -11.46 45.67 -21.59
CA MET A 240 -11.50 46.85 -22.46
C MET A 240 -12.90 47.08 -23.03
N LYS A 241 -13.57 46.03 -23.52
CA LYS A 241 -14.95 46.15 -24.03
C LYS A 241 -15.91 46.60 -22.94
N ASP A 242 -15.77 46.06 -21.73
CA ASP A 242 -16.59 46.46 -20.57
C ASP A 242 -16.33 47.92 -20.15
N MET A 243 -15.13 48.45 -20.41
CA MET A 243 -14.77 49.86 -20.21
C MET A 243 -15.27 50.79 -21.33
N GLY A 244 -15.98 50.27 -22.33
CA GLY A 244 -16.52 51.04 -23.45
C GLY A 244 -15.65 51.07 -24.70
N TYR A 245 -14.66 50.19 -24.84
CA TYR A 245 -13.95 50.03 -26.11
C TYR A 245 -14.89 49.46 -27.18
N ASP A 246 -15.22 50.29 -28.17
CA ASP A 246 -15.89 49.87 -29.40
C ASP A 246 -14.85 49.73 -30.53
N SER A 247 -14.91 48.63 -31.30
CA SER A 247 -14.04 48.45 -32.45
C SER A 247 -14.42 49.32 -33.64
N ASP A 248 -15.65 49.86 -33.63
CA ASP A 248 -16.23 50.65 -34.71
C ASP A 248 -16.04 52.17 -34.49
N ASP A 249 -15.55 52.58 -33.32
CA ASP A 249 -15.18 53.96 -33.02
C ASP A 249 -13.77 54.30 -33.53
N ASP A 250 -13.62 55.46 -34.19
CA ASP A 250 -12.34 56.06 -34.61
C ASP A 250 -11.54 56.60 -33.39
N GLU A 251 -11.33 55.78 -32.37
CA GLU A 251 -10.54 56.15 -31.20
C GLU A 251 -9.07 56.38 -31.59
N SER A 252 -8.46 57.45 -31.08
CA SER A 252 -7.03 57.69 -31.22
C SER A 252 -6.21 56.53 -30.63
N GLU A 253 -5.11 56.17 -31.30
CA GLU A 253 -4.15 55.15 -30.84
C GLU A 253 -3.68 55.37 -29.39
N ASP A 254 -3.67 56.62 -28.91
CA ASP A 254 -3.28 56.93 -27.53
C ASP A 254 -4.40 56.65 -26.51
N GLN A 255 -5.66 56.81 -26.90
CA GLN A 255 -6.82 56.46 -26.07
C GLN A 255 -6.90 54.95 -25.91
N LYS A 256 -6.73 54.20 -27.00
CA LYS A 256 -6.64 52.74 -27.01
C LYS A 256 -5.52 52.20 -26.11
N LYS A 257 -4.34 52.82 -26.13
CA LYS A 257 -3.22 52.44 -25.24
C LYS A 257 -3.55 52.69 -23.77
N LYS A 258 -4.20 53.82 -23.43
CA LYS A 258 -4.62 54.14 -22.05
C LYS A 258 -5.65 53.13 -21.55
N LEU A 259 -6.67 52.84 -22.35
CA LEU A 259 -7.68 51.81 -22.02
C LEU A 259 -7.04 50.43 -21.83
N TYR A 260 -6.13 50.04 -22.73
CA TYR A 260 -5.39 48.77 -22.58
C TYR A 260 -4.54 48.73 -21.31
N GLN A 261 -3.85 49.82 -20.96
CA GLN A 261 -3.06 49.90 -19.73
C GLN A 261 -3.93 49.80 -18.47
N ALA A 262 -5.06 50.51 -18.45
CA ALA A 262 -6.02 50.44 -17.35
C ALA A 262 -6.61 49.04 -17.20
N ALA A 263 -7.09 48.45 -18.31
CA ALA A 263 -7.62 47.09 -18.33
C ALA A 263 -6.58 46.05 -17.91
N ARG A 264 -5.32 46.20 -18.36
CA ARG A 264 -4.20 45.35 -17.96
C ARG A 264 -3.93 45.44 -16.46
N GLN A 265 -3.86 46.65 -15.89
CA GLN A 265 -3.61 46.84 -14.47
C GLN A 265 -4.73 46.26 -13.62
N GLN A 266 -5.99 46.54 -13.99
CA GLN A 266 -7.16 45.98 -13.32
C GLN A 266 -7.14 44.45 -13.36
N PHE A 267 -6.88 43.86 -14.52
CA PHE A 267 -6.80 42.41 -14.67
C PHE A 267 -5.72 41.79 -13.77
N ILE A 268 -4.53 42.38 -13.73
CA ILE A 268 -3.41 41.89 -12.91
C ILE A 268 -3.77 41.96 -11.42
N GLN A 269 -4.31 43.08 -10.96
CA GLN A 269 -4.69 43.28 -9.56
C GLN A 269 -5.80 42.30 -9.14
N GLN A 270 -6.89 42.23 -9.92
CA GLN A 270 -8.00 41.32 -9.64
C GLN A 270 -7.56 39.85 -9.64
N THR A 271 -6.68 39.46 -10.56
CA THR A 271 -6.14 38.09 -10.61
C THR A 271 -5.37 37.76 -9.35
N ARG A 272 -4.40 38.61 -8.98
CA ARG A 272 -3.51 38.36 -7.84
C ARG A 272 -4.30 38.36 -6.53
N GLN A 273 -5.24 39.28 -6.38
CA GLN A 273 -6.13 39.32 -5.22
C GLN A 273 -7.00 38.07 -5.13
N SER A 274 -7.67 37.68 -6.21
CA SER A 274 -8.56 36.51 -6.21
C SER A 274 -7.81 35.21 -5.88
N VAL A 275 -6.60 35.02 -6.42
CA VAL A 275 -5.81 33.84 -6.07
C VAL A 275 -5.35 33.89 -4.63
N ARG A 276 -4.91 35.05 -4.13
CA ARG A 276 -4.52 35.22 -2.73
C ARG A 276 -5.65 34.87 -1.77
N GLU A 277 -6.86 35.40 -2.00
CA GLU A 277 -8.04 35.07 -1.20
C GLU A 277 -8.36 33.57 -1.23
N ASN A 278 -8.24 32.93 -2.40
CA ASN A 278 -8.45 31.49 -2.51
C ASN A 278 -7.37 30.65 -1.79
N LEU A 279 -6.11 31.10 -1.79
CA LEU A 279 -5.02 30.45 -1.07
C LEU A 279 -5.17 30.63 0.45
N GLU A 280 -5.57 31.83 0.90
CA GLU A 280 -5.86 32.13 2.31
C GLU A 280 -7.04 31.27 2.82
N ASN A 281 -8.14 31.18 2.05
CA ASN A 281 -9.28 30.32 2.35
C ASN A 281 -8.90 28.83 2.42
N ALA A 282 -7.90 28.41 1.64
CA ALA A 282 -7.35 27.06 1.67
C ALA A 282 -6.25 26.85 2.73
N ASN A 283 -5.96 27.85 3.55
CA ASN A 283 -4.92 27.83 4.58
C ASN A 283 -3.52 27.49 4.05
N MET A 284 -3.25 27.94 2.81
CA MET A 284 -2.01 27.73 2.08
C MET A 284 -1.14 29.00 2.10
N PRO A 285 0.20 28.87 2.06
CA PRO A 285 1.08 30.03 1.98
C PRO A 285 0.83 30.78 0.67
N ASP A 286 0.95 32.10 0.74
CA ASP A 286 0.86 32.95 -0.44
C ASP A 286 1.89 32.52 -1.48
N GLN A 287 1.46 32.42 -2.73
CA GLN A 287 2.28 31.97 -3.85
C GLN A 287 2.10 32.94 -5.01
N ARG A 288 3.21 33.21 -5.71
CA ARG A 288 3.21 34.09 -6.85
C ARG A 288 2.39 33.50 -8.00
N VAL A 289 1.53 34.34 -8.58
CA VAL A 289 0.76 34.03 -9.78
C VAL A 289 1.42 34.67 -10.98
N TYR A 290 1.70 33.87 -12.00
CA TYR A 290 2.24 34.32 -13.28
C TYR A 290 1.10 34.47 -14.28
N ILE A 291 0.96 35.66 -14.84
CA ILE A 291 -0.07 35.97 -15.83
C ILE A 291 0.56 35.92 -17.22
N VAL A 292 0.07 35.03 -18.07
CA VAL A 292 0.68 34.76 -19.38
C VAL A 292 -0.32 34.77 -20.52
N SER A 293 0.18 35.17 -21.69
CA SER A 293 -0.48 35.03 -22.98
C SER A 293 0.39 34.19 -23.92
N ASN A 294 -0.25 33.44 -24.81
CA ASN A 294 0.45 32.53 -25.73
C ASN A 294 1.39 33.28 -26.70
N GLU A 295 0.91 34.38 -27.29
CA GLU A 295 1.66 35.13 -28.30
C GLU A 295 2.96 35.77 -27.74
N PRO A 296 2.96 36.49 -26.60
CA PRO A 296 4.20 36.92 -25.95
C PRO A 296 5.11 35.77 -25.55
N MET A 297 4.60 34.65 -25.01
CA MET A 297 5.41 33.48 -24.66
C MET A 297 6.17 32.92 -25.87
N LEU A 298 5.48 32.76 -27.00
CA LEU A 298 6.11 32.34 -28.27
C LEU A 298 7.16 33.34 -28.75
N GLY A 299 6.93 34.63 -28.53
CA GLY A 299 7.91 35.68 -28.84
C GLY A 299 9.18 35.55 -28.00
N VAL A 300 9.04 35.40 -26.67
CA VAL A 300 10.16 35.22 -25.74
C VAL A 300 10.99 33.99 -26.11
N MET A 301 10.33 32.88 -26.42
CA MET A 301 10.99 31.62 -26.82
C MET A 301 11.73 31.70 -28.14
N LYS A 302 11.34 32.61 -29.04
CA LYS A 302 12.01 32.85 -30.32
C LYS A 302 13.04 33.98 -30.24
N GLU A 303 13.47 34.34 -29.03
CA GLU A 303 14.42 35.44 -28.75
C GLU A 303 13.97 36.80 -29.29
N LYS A 304 12.66 36.96 -29.56
CA LYS A 304 12.07 38.25 -29.94
C LYS A 304 11.65 38.98 -28.68
N ARG A 305 11.83 40.31 -28.64
CA ARG A 305 11.31 41.17 -27.56
C ARG A 305 9.83 41.48 -27.83
N PRO A 306 8.86 40.80 -27.19
CA PRO A 306 7.45 41.03 -27.46
C PRO A 306 7.01 42.31 -26.76
N LYS A 307 6.14 43.10 -27.40
CA LYS A 307 5.71 44.41 -26.86
C LYS A 307 4.73 44.31 -25.67
N LYS A 308 4.04 43.17 -25.52
CA LYS A 308 2.93 42.98 -24.58
C LYS A 308 3.22 41.95 -23.46
N VAL A 309 4.50 41.84 -23.07
CA VAL A 309 4.89 40.94 -21.97
C VAL A 309 4.33 41.44 -20.64
N ILE A 310 3.77 40.51 -19.86
CA ILE A 310 3.33 40.63 -18.47
C ILE A 310 4.34 39.90 -17.58
N ASP A 311 4.15 38.61 -17.32
CA ASP A 311 5.00 37.81 -16.44
C ASP A 311 5.72 36.67 -17.22
N GLU A 312 5.65 36.64 -18.55
CA GLU A 312 6.17 35.54 -19.39
C GLU A 312 7.68 35.30 -19.24
N ILE A 313 8.47 36.37 -19.21
CA ILE A 313 9.94 36.29 -19.07
C ILE A 313 10.30 35.78 -17.68
N GLU A 314 9.61 36.28 -16.66
CA GLU A 314 9.88 35.90 -15.27
C GLU A 314 9.50 34.45 -15.01
N LEU A 315 8.35 34.00 -15.50
CA LEU A 315 7.95 32.59 -15.44
C LEU A 315 9.01 31.68 -16.07
N LEU A 316 9.53 32.05 -17.24
CA LEU A 316 10.55 31.24 -17.92
C LEU A 316 11.85 31.17 -17.12
N ASN A 317 12.33 32.32 -16.64
CA ASN A 317 13.57 32.39 -15.86
C ASN A 317 13.44 31.59 -14.55
N ASP A 318 12.30 31.70 -13.87
CA ASP A 318 12.08 30.98 -12.61
C ASP A 318 11.97 29.47 -12.82
N LEU A 319 11.31 29.02 -13.90
CA LEU A 319 11.21 27.60 -14.24
C LEU A 319 12.56 27.00 -14.65
N ILE A 320 13.33 27.70 -15.48
CA ILE A 320 14.67 27.24 -15.90
C ILE A 320 15.64 27.28 -14.72
N GLY A 321 15.62 28.34 -13.91
CA GLY A 321 16.47 28.50 -12.73
C GLY A 321 16.22 27.41 -11.70
N GLU A 322 14.96 27.07 -11.43
CA GLU A 322 14.61 25.96 -10.52
C GLU A 322 15.10 24.61 -11.06
N ALA A 323 14.93 24.37 -12.37
CA ALA A 323 15.38 23.13 -12.99
C ALA A 323 16.92 22.98 -12.97
N GLN A 324 17.66 24.07 -13.19
CA GLN A 324 19.13 24.08 -13.10
C GLN A 324 19.60 23.84 -11.66
N THR A 325 19.01 24.55 -10.70
CA THR A 325 19.37 24.42 -9.27
C THR A 325 19.17 22.99 -8.77
N ARG A 326 18.08 22.34 -9.15
CA ARG A 326 17.78 20.97 -8.73
C ARG A 326 18.62 19.92 -9.40
N ARG A 327 18.98 20.11 -10.67
CA ARG A 327 19.96 19.24 -11.33
C ARG A 327 21.30 19.31 -10.61
N ALA A 328 21.80 20.52 -10.36
CA ALA A 328 23.04 20.70 -9.63
C ALA A 328 23.01 20.02 -8.25
N ARG A 329 21.89 20.12 -7.53
CA ARG A 329 21.71 19.40 -6.25
C ARG A 329 21.72 17.89 -6.42
N ARG A 330 20.98 17.35 -7.40
CA ARG A 330 20.89 15.91 -7.64
C ARG A 330 22.24 15.33 -8.09
N ASP A 331 22.97 16.05 -8.92
CA ASP A 331 24.30 15.65 -9.38
C ASP A 331 25.31 15.68 -8.21
N ALA A 332 25.19 16.66 -7.30
CA ALA A 332 25.98 16.69 -6.07
C ALA A 332 25.64 15.53 -5.10
N GLU A 333 24.35 15.21 -4.92
CA GLU A 333 23.88 14.07 -4.13
C GLU A 333 24.38 12.75 -4.71
N ALA A 334 24.29 12.58 -6.04
CA ALA A 334 24.79 11.39 -6.74
C ALA A 334 26.32 11.26 -6.62
N ALA A 335 27.07 12.36 -6.76
CA ALA A 335 28.52 12.37 -6.59
C ALA A 335 28.97 12.03 -5.16
N THR A 336 28.15 12.38 -4.16
CA THR A 336 28.41 12.07 -2.75
C THR A 336 28.13 10.59 -2.46
N ALA A 337 27.03 10.05 -2.98
CA ALA A 337 26.66 8.64 -2.83
C ALA A 337 27.64 7.66 -3.53
N VAL A 338 28.34 8.11 -4.58
CA VAL A 338 29.41 7.33 -5.24
C VAL A 338 30.71 7.35 -4.43
N LYS A 339 30.96 8.39 -3.61
CA LYS A 339 32.15 8.47 -2.75
C LYS A 339 32.02 7.68 -1.44
N GLU A 340 30.80 7.38 -1.00
CA GLU A 340 30.52 6.59 0.22
C GLU A 340 30.40 5.07 -0.06
N LYS A 341 30.46 4.64 -1.31
CA LYS A 341 30.47 3.23 -1.72
C LYS A 341 31.88 2.76 -2.09
#